data_AF-A0A2E0R035-F1
#
_entry.id   AF-A0A2E0R035-F1
#
_cell.length_a   1.000
_cell.length_b   1.000
_cell.length_c   1.000
_cell.angle_alpha   90.00
_cell.angle_beta   90.00
_cell.angle_gamma   90.00
#
_symmetry.space_group_name_H-M   'P 1'
#
loop_
_entity.id
_entity.type
_entity.pdbx_description
1 polymer ?
#
loop_
_entity_poly.entity_id
_entity_poly.type
_entity_poly.pdbx_seq_one_letter_code
_entity_poly.pdbx_strand_id
1 'polypeptide(L)'
;MIKSSTTLVLIGLLAGSLAPSAATAAPGKKSKTVMRDAATHNELSNKLRMAQQKDPIRDLGPAIGKTEEDPAAKFAGRDLVKDSAIICYRGYLTLVPKKSVLHTPDHLKDRFGEKPNIKIVRWPDFFQANRGWIRTMEVTKDQVMGNAPLPESTLEAIQKSSSLIIATFNGGPVSVLPYEPPSEDEATNTTEGNTNQE
;
A
#
# COMPACT_ATOMS: atom_id res chain seq x y z
N MET A 1 -39.01 -17.58 -23.20
CA MET A 1 -40.03 -18.16 -22.30
C MET A 1 -39.39 -19.29 -21.51
N ILE A 2 -39.08 -19.08 -20.23
CA ILE A 2 -39.13 -20.07 -19.14
C ILE A 2 -39.33 -19.21 -17.88
N LYS A 3 -40.45 -19.47 -17.19
CA LYS A 3 -40.92 -18.83 -15.95
C LYS A 3 -40.50 -19.67 -14.75
N SER A 4 -40.66 -19.08 -13.55
CA SER A 4 -40.69 -19.66 -12.20
C SER A 4 -39.33 -19.70 -11.48
N SER A 5 -39.23 -19.52 -10.16
CA SER A 5 -40.26 -19.66 -9.13
C SER A 5 -39.92 -18.84 -7.88
N THR A 6 -40.99 -18.34 -7.27
CA THR A 6 -41.11 -17.64 -5.99
C THR A 6 -40.92 -18.59 -4.82
N THR A 7 -40.22 -18.18 -3.76
CA THR A 7 -40.47 -18.72 -2.41
C THR A 7 -40.24 -17.64 -1.35
N LEU A 8 -41.28 -17.43 -0.54
CA LEU A 8 -41.45 -16.43 0.49
C LEU A 8 -41.70 -17.18 1.81
N VAL A 9 -40.94 -16.87 2.86
CA VAL A 9 -41.08 -17.38 4.24
C VAL A 9 -40.71 -16.19 5.13
N LEU A 10 -41.57 -15.43 5.80
CA LEU A 10 -42.68 -15.67 6.76
C LEU A 10 -42.21 -16.11 8.17
N ILE A 11 -42.60 -15.27 9.14
CA ILE A 11 -42.81 -15.49 10.59
C ILE A 11 -41.59 -15.39 11.52
N GLY A 12 -41.69 -14.45 12.47
CA GLY A 12 -40.84 -14.41 13.66
C GLY A 12 -41.14 -13.24 14.61
N LEU A 13 -42.42 -13.02 14.93
CA LEU A 13 -42.89 -12.08 15.95
C LEU A 13 -42.62 -12.69 17.34
N LEU A 14 -41.75 -12.08 18.17
CA LEU A 14 -41.64 -12.42 19.59
C LEU A 14 -41.87 -11.19 20.45
N ALA A 15 -43.04 -11.16 21.07
CA ALA A 15 -43.45 -10.26 22.13
C ALA A 15 -42.72 -10.62 23.44
N GLY A 16 -42.28 -9.61 24.19
CA GLY A 16 -41.57 -9.81 25.45
C GLY A 16 -41.68 -8.62 26.39
N SER A 17 -42.81 -8.56 27.11
CA SER A 17 -42.97 -8.10 28.50
C SER A 17 -42.37 -6.74 28.94
N LEU A 18 -43.25 -5.72 28.99
CA LEU A 18 -43.10 -4.59 29.91
C LEU A 18 -43.29 -5.07 31.36
N ALA A 19 -42.37 -4.72 32.25
CA ALA A 19 -42.57 -4.69 33.69
C ALA A 19 -42.11 -3.33 34.24
N PRO A 20 -43.01 -2.47 34.77
CA PRO A 20 -42.61 -1.30 35.53
C PRO A 20 -42.32 -1.72 36.98
N SER A 21 -41.04 -1.77 37.36
CA SER A 21 -40.64 -1.96 38.76
C SER A 21 -40.78 -0.65 39.52
N ALA A 22 -41.41 -0.75 40.69
CA ALA A 22 -41.85 0.34 41.54
C ALA A 22 -40.69 1.23 42.03
N ALA A 23 -40.94 2.53 42.01
CA ALA A 23 -40.11 3.55 42.62
C ALA A 23 -40.21 3.46 44.15
N THR A 24 -39.17 2.95 44.81
CA THR A 24 -38.96 3.17 46.25
C THR A 24 -38.21 4.47 46.43
N ALA A 25 -38.95 5.54 46.74
CA ALA A 25 -38.40 6.81 47.18
C ALA A 25 -37.79 6.65 48.59
N ALA A 26 -36.47 6.55 48.67
CA ALA A 26 -35.76 6.68 49.94
C ALA A 26 -35.75 8.16 50.38
N PRO A 27 -35.99 8.47 51.67
CA PRO A 27 -36.00 9.84 52.17
C PRO A 27 -34.60 10.45 52.08
N GLY A 28 -34.53 11.59 51.37
CA GLY A 28 -33.31 12.33 51.10
C GLY A 28 -32.56 12.70 52.38
N LYS A 29 -31.38 12.12 52.54
CA LYS A 29 -30.34 12.66 53.42
C LYS A 29 -29.90 13.97 52.78
N LYS A 30 -30.39 15.09 53.29
CA LYS A 30 -29.96 16.44 52.91
C LYS A 30 -28.47 16.58 53.25
N SER A 31 -27.59 16.15 52.36
CA SER A 31 -26.22 16.64 52.36
C SER A 31 -26.34 18.15 52.17
N LYS A 32 -25.76 18.93 53.08
CA LYS A 32 -25.60 20.37 52.87
C LYS A 32 -24.94 20.51 51.50
N THR A 33 -25.69 21.03 50.52
CA THR A 33 -25.13 21.44 49.24
C THR A 33 -24.15 22.56 49.55
N VAL A 34 -22.87 22.21 49.70
CA VAL A 34 -21.79 23.18 49.68
C VAL A 34 -21.86 23.78 48.28
N MET A 35 -22.38 25.00 48.18
CA MET A 35 -22.30 25.78 46.94
C MET A 35 -20.83 25.82 46.55
N ARG A 36 -20.49 25.27 45.39
CA ARG A 36 -19.11 25.28 44.91
C ARG A 36 -18.74 26.72 44.66
N ASP A 37 -17.70 27.17 45.33
CA ASP A 37 -17.15 28.49 45.10
C ASP A 37 -16.68 28.55 43.64
N ALA A 38 -17.32 29.41 42.85
CA ALA A 38 -17.00 29.55 41.45
C ALA A 38 -15.69 30.35 41.38
N ALA A 39 -14.64 29.73 40.81
CA ALA A 39 -13.34 30.38 40.70
C ALA A 39 -13.52 31.75 40.02
N THR A 40 -13.12 32.81 40.71
CA THR A 40 -13.19 34.16 40.17
C THR A 40 -12.26 34.29 38.96
N HIS A 41 -12.51 35.22 38.04
CA HIS A 41 -11.69 35.40 36.83
C HIS A 41 -10.20 35.60 37.15
N ASN A 42 -9.92 36.29 38.26
CA ASN A 42 -8.56 36.51 38.76
C ASN A 42 -7.89 35.22 39.28
N GLU A 43 -8.65 34.31 39.87
CA GLU A 43 -8.12 33.00 40.29
C GLU A 43 -7.83 32.10 39.09
N LEU A 44 -8.69 32.14 38.07
CA LEU A 44 -8.51 31.40 36.82
C LEU A 44 -7.29 31.89 36.04
N SER A 45 -7.14 33.21 35.88
CA SER A 45 -5.98 33.79 35.20
C SER A 45 -4.67 33.51 35.94
N ASN A 46 -4.69 33.58 37.27
CA ASN A 46 -3.53 33.23 38.09
C ASN A 46 -3.17 31.74 38.00
N LYS A 47 -4.16 30.83 38.06
CA LYS A 47 -3.92 29.39 37.91
C LYS A 47 -3.38 29.04 36.53
N LEU A 48 -3.91 29.66 35.47
CA LEU A 48 -3.44 29.44 34.10
C LEU A 48 -1.99 29.92 33.93
N ARG A 49 -1.66 31.10 34.47
CA ARG A 49 -0.28 31.62 34.46
C ARG A 49 0.68 30.70 35.23
N MET A 50 0.26 30.19 36.39
CA MET A 50 1.06 29.25 37.18
C MET A 50 1.22 27.88 36.52
N ALA A 51 0.21 27.41 35.79
CA ALA A 51 0.29 26.18 35.00
C ALA A 51 1.28 26.36 33.84
N GLN A 52 1.17 27.45 33.08
CA GLN A 52 2.07 27.76 31.96
C GLN A 52 3.54 27.97 32.37
N GLN A 53 3.77 28.45 33.59
CA GLN A 53 5.11 28.58 34.16
C GLN A 53 5.68 27.24 34.65
N LYS A 54 4.82 26.25 34.94
CA LYS A 54 5.20 24.92 35.43
C LYS A 54 4.92 23.83 34.40
N ASP A 55 4.94 24.17 33.11
CA ASP A 55 4.73 23.20 32.04
C ASP A 55 5.99 22.34 31.89
N PRO A 56 6.00 21.07 32.34
CA PRO A 56 7.18 20.23 32.29
C PRO A 56 7.64 19.95 30.86
N ILE A 57 6.77 20.17 29.87
CA ILE A 57 7.06 20.02 28.43
C ILE A 57 8.09 21.06 27.95
N ARG A 58 8.12 22.26 28.56
CA ARG A 58 9.04 23.33 28.15
C ARG A 58 10.46 23.11 28.70
N ASP A 59 10.55 22.39 29.81
CA ASP A 59 11.81 22.02 30.46
C ASP A 59 12.49 20.82 29.79
N LEU A 60 11.80 20.11 28.89
CA LEU A 60 12.36 18.97 28.13
C LEU A 60 13.40 19.39 27.06
N GLY A 61 13.65 20.70 26.90
CA GLY A 61 14.56 21.23 25.90
C GLY A 61 14.07 21.00 24.47
N PRO A 62 14.82 21.46 23.44
CA PRO A 62 14.58 21.03 22.08
C PRO A 62 14.76 19.52 21.99
N ALA A 63 13.92 18.84 21.19
CA ALA A 63 13.94 17.39 21.04
C ALA A 63 15.38 16.89 20.81
N ILE A 64 15.86 16.05 21.73
CA ILE A 64 17.20 15.47 21.65
C ILE A 64 17.16 14.37 20.58
N GLY A 65 17.52 14.77 19.36
CA GLY A 65 17.61 13.95 18.17
C GLY A 65 17.79 14.87 16.97
N LYS A 66 18.45 14.40 15.91
CA LYS A 66 18.21 15.01 14.60
C LYS A 66 16.71 14.83 14.39
N THR A 67 15.93 15.91 14.27
CA THR A 67 14.57 15.83 13.72
C THR A 67 14.74 15.09 12.41
N GLU A 68 14.48 13.79 12.44
CA GLU A 68 14.77 12.91 11.32
C GLU A 68 14.07 13.52 10.14
N GLU A 69 14.84 13.86 9.10
CA GLU A 69 14.33 14.40 7.85
C GLU A 69 13.06 13.65 7.51
N ASP A 70 11.96 14.38 7.31
CA ASP A 70 10.66 13.79 7.04
C ASP A 70 10.85 12.68 5.99
N PRO A 71 10.52 11.41 6.31
CA PRO A 71 10.71 10.32 5.35
C PRO A 71 9.94 10.58 4.05
N ALA A 72 8.93 11.46 4.05
CA ALA A 72 8.25 11.92 2.84
C ALA A 72 9.11 12.84 1.97
N ALA A 73 10.05 13.61 2.54
CA ALA A 73 10.98 14.47 1.79
C ALA A 73 11.85 13.65 0.83
N LYS A 74 12.22 12.42 1.20
CA LYS A 74 12.95 11.48 0.33
C LYS A 74 12.18 11.10 -0.94
N PHE A 75 10.86 11.32 -0.95
CA PHE A 75 9.98 10.91 -2.04
C PHE A 75 9.28 12.08 -2.74
N ALA A 76 9.61 13.33 -2.39
CA ALA A 76 8.96 14.55 -2.85
C ALA A 76 9.06 14.83 -4.36
N GLY A 77 9.74 13.98 -5.13
CA GLY A 77 9.87 14.07 -6.59
C GLY A 77 9.39 12.84 -7.38
N ARG A 78 8.85 11.81 -6.72
CA ARG A 78 8.39 10.59 -7.40
C ARG A 78 7.06 10.83 -8.08
N ASP A 79 6.99 10.50 -9.36
CA ASP A 79 5.78 10.59 -10.17
C ASP A 79 5.48 9.21 -10.74
N LEU A 80 4.31 8.68 -10.37
CA LEU A 80 3.87 7.34 -10.77
C LEU A 80 3.77 7.18 -12.28
N VAL A 81 3.38 8.25 -12.97
CA VAL A 81 3.23 8.24 -14.43
C VAL A 81 4.62 8.19 -15.07
N LYS A 82 5.57 8.99 -14.54
CA LYS A 82 6.94 8.98 -15.03
C LYS A 82 7.60 7.64 -14.82
N ASP A 83 7.39 6.97 -13.69
CA ASP A 83 8.06 5.70 -13.34
C ASP A 83 7.39 4.44 -13.89
N SER A 84 6.28 4.61 -14.61
CA SER A 84 5.54 3.52 -15.21
C SER A 84 5.59 3.57 -16.73
N ALA A 85 5.58 2.40 -17.36
CA ALA A 85 5.15 2.22 -18.73
C ALA A 85 3.62 2.24 -18.78
N ILE A 86 3.07 3.02 -19.71
CA ILE A 86 1.63 3.22 -19.86
C ILE A 86 1.16 2.40 -21.06
N ILE A 87 0.24 1.46 -20.80
CA ILE A 87 -0.32 0.58 -21.82
C ILE A 87 -1.82 0.88 -21.96
N CYS A 88 -2.24 1.20 -23.17
CA CYS A 88 -3.59 1.66 -23.51
C CYS A 88 -4.21 0.79 -24.61
N TYR A 89 -5.41 0.26 -24.35
CA TYR A 89 -6.16 -0.48 -25.35
C TYR A 89 -7.67 -0.44 -25.10
N ARG A 90 -8.47 -0.20 -26.15
CA ARG A 90 -9.95 -0.19 -26.14
C ARG A 90 -10.57 0.65 -25.01
N GLY A 91 -10.00 1.83 -24.74
CA GLY A 91 -10.52 2.72 -23.69
C GLY A 91 -10.18 2.27 -22.25
N TYR A 92 -9.24 1.34 -22.09
CA TYR A 92 -8.63 0.98 -20.82
C TYR A 92 -7.14 1.32 -20.82
N LEU A 93 -6.65 1.80 -19.66
CA LEU A 93 -5.24 2.10 -19.40
C LEU A 93 -4.79 1.36 -18.15
N THR A 94 -3.60 0.76 -18.21
CA THR A 94 -2.93 0.22 -17.02
C THR A 94 -1.54 0.82 -16.89
N LEU A 95 -1.12 1.04 -15.65
CA LEU A 95 0.24 1.40 -15.31
C LEU A 95 1.00 0.12 -14.98
N VAL A 96 2.20 0.03 -15.52
CA VAL A 96 3.09 -1.13 -15.37
C VAL A 96 4.48 -0.58 -15.06
N PRO A 97 5.26 -1.15 -14.12
CA PRO A 97 6.58 -0.63 -13.82
C PRO A 97 7.48 -0.55 -15.05
N LYS A 98 8.33 0.49 -15.11
CA LYS A 98 9.44 0.56 -16.08
C LYS A 98 10.24 -0.73 -16.09
N LYS A 99 10.73 -1.13 -17.27
CA LYS A 99 11.52 -2.35 -17.49
C LYS A 99 10.83 -3.68 -17.18
N SER A 100 9.53 -3.71 -16.86
CA SER A 100 8.82 -5.01 -16.82
C SER A 100 8.40 -5.50 -18.21
N VAL A 101 8.34 -4.61 -19.20
CA VAL A 101 8.08 -5.00 -20.59
C VAL A 101 9.37 -5.53 -21.20
N LEU A 102 9.43 -6.83 -21.40
CA LEU A 102 10.62 -7.52 -21.91
C LEU A 102 10.73 -7.47 -23.43
N HIS A 103 9.59 -7.56 -24.11
CA HIS A 103 9.53 -7.50 -25.57
C HIS A 103 8.25 -6.84 -26.03
N THR A 104 8.39 -5.92 -26.98
CA THR A 104 7.30 -5.24 -27.67
C THR A 104 7.47 -5.43 -29.17
N PRO A 105 6.60 -6.21 -29.82
CA PRO A 105 6.64 -6.34 -31.27
C PRO A 105 6.15 -5.03 -31.93
N ASP A 106 6.63 -4.74 -33.14
CA ASP A 106 6.44 -3.44 -33.80
C ASP A 106 4.97 -3.04 -33.97
N HIS A 107 4.11 -4.00 -34.31
CA HIS A 107 2.68 -3.79 -34.52
C HIS A 107 1.89 -3.50 -33.22
N LEU A 108 2.51 -3.60 -32.04
CA LEU A 108 1.90 -3.30 -30.75
C LEU A 108 2.43 -2.00 -30.12
N LYS A 109 3.41 -1.33 -30.74
CA LYS A 109 3.98 -0.07 -30.23
C LYS A 109 2.94 1.04 -30.08
N ASP A 110 1.93 1.08 -30.96
CA ASP A 110 0.81 2.07 -30.92
C ASP A 110 -0.10 1.97 -29.69
N ARG A 111 0.07 0.91 -28.89
CA ARG A 111 -0.66 0.67 -27.65
C ARG A 111 0.03 1.30 -26.44
N PHE A 112 1.24 1.85 -26.62
CA PHE A 112 1.94 2.58 -25.57
C PHE A 112 1.62 4.07 -25.62
N GLY A 113 1.71 4.71 -24.45
CA GLY A 113 1.54 6.15 -24.30
C GLY A 113 0.17 6.56 -23.74
N GLU A 114 0.05 7.83 -23.42
CA GLU A 114 -1.15 8.44 -22.85
C GLU A 114 -2.14 8.78 -23.96
N LYS A 115 -3.40 8.34 -23.82
CA LYS A 115 -4.48 8.86 -24.67
C LYS A 115 -5.57 9.48 -23.78
N PRO A 116 -6.20 10.58 -24.22
CA PRO A 116 -7.19 11.29 -23.43
C PRO A 116 -8.47 10.44 -23.24
N ASN A 117 -9.20 10.70 -22.15
CA ASN A 117 -10.50 10.10 -21.84
C ASN A 117 -10.49 8.56 -21.66
N ILE A 118 -9.42 8.00 -21.11
CA ILE A 118 -9.31 6.57 -20.85
C ILE A 118 -9.59 6.22 -19.37
N LYS A 119 -10.23 5.06 -19.15
CA LYS A 119 -10.44 4.50 -17.81
C LYS A 119 -9.20 3.74 -17.35
N ILE A 120 -8.64 4.13 -16.19
CA ILE A 120 -7.58 3.37 -15.54
C ILE A 120 -8.17 2.10 -14.90
N VAL A 121 -7.54 0.96 -15.17
CA VAL A 121 -7.93 -0.35 -14.64
C VAL A 121 -6.74 -1.02 -13.96
N ARG A 122 -7.02 -1.98 -13.08
CA ARG A 122 -5.98 -2.77 -12.43
C ARG A 122 -5.37 -3.75 -13.43
N TRP A 123 -4.11 -4.08 -13.22
CA TRP A 123 -3.38 -5.06 -14.02
C TRP A 123 -4.14 -6.38 -14.29
N PRO A 124 -4.69 -7.10 -13.29
CA PRO A 124 -5.38 -8.37 -13.55
C PRO A 124 -6.58 -8.21 -14.48
N ASP A 125 -7.36 -7.13 -14.32
CA ASP A 125 -8.52 -6.85 -15.17
C ASP A 125 -8.08 -6.51 -16.60
N PHE A 126 -7.03 -5.69 -16.72
CA PHE A 126 -6.42 -5.34 -18.02
C PHE A 126 -5.87 -6.59 -18.72
N PHE A 127 -5.14 -7.44 -18.01
CA PHE A 127 -4.56 -8.65 -18.56
C PHE A 127 -5.64 -9.64 -18.99
N GLN A 128 -6.69 -9.85 -18.19
CA GLN A 128 -7.82 -10.70 -18.53
C GLN A 128 -8.53 -10.25 -19.81
N ALA A 129 -8.74 -8.95 -19.99
CA ALA A 129 -9.34 -8.40 -21.21
C ALA A 129 -8.43 -8.50 -22.45
N ASN A 130 -7.12 -8.69 -22.25
CA ASN A 130 -6.09 -8.57 -23.28
C ASN A 130 -5.22 -9.83 -23.49
N ARG A 131 -5.67 -11.00 -23.00
CA ARG A 131 -4.92 -12.27 -23.11
C ARG A 131 -4.63 -12.74 -24.54
N GLY A 132 -5.30 -12.17 -25.54
CA GLY A 132 -5.06 -12.50 -26.94
C GLY A 132 -3.73 -12.01 -27.48
N TRP A 133 -3.13 -10.97 -26.86
CA TRP A 133 -1.91 -10.34 -27.35
C TRP A 133 -0.88 -10.05 -26.25
N ILE A 134 -1.23 -10.23 -24.98
CA ILE A 134 -0.31 -10.11 -23.84
C ILE A 134 0.02 -11.50 -23.29
N ARG A 135 1.31 -11.74 -23.05
CA ARG A 135 1.83 -12.90 -22.33
C ARG A 135 2.61 -12.44 -21.10
N THR A 136 2.48 -13.20 -20.03
CA THR A 136 3.22 -12.99 -18.78
C THR A 136 4.32 -14.02 -18.66
N MET A 137 5.48 -13.61 -18.18
CA MET A 137 6.60 -14.49 -17.90
C MET A 137 6.98 -14.33 -16.43
N GLU A 138 6.85 -15.41 -15.67
CA GLU A 138 7.28 -15.41 -14.27
C GLU A 138 8.81 -15.36 -14.21
N VAL A 139 9.34 -14.40 -13.46
CA VAL A 139 10.77 -14.21 -13.23
C VAL A 139 11.11 -14.49 -11.77
N THR A 140 12.33 -14.96 -11.51
CA THR A 140 12.79 -15.20 -10.13
C THR A 140 13.24 -13.89 -9.47
N LYS A 141 13.30 -13.89 -8.14
CA LYS A 141 13.79 -12.71 -7.38
C LYS A 141 15.21 -12.32 -7.81
N ASP A 142 16.09 -13.30 -8.03
CA ASP A 142 17.49 -13.04 -8.43
C ASP A 142 17.57 -12.42 -9.83
N GLN A 143 16.70 -12.84 -10.75
CA GLN A 143 16.59 -12.23 -12.08
C GLN A 143 16.05 -10.79 -12.01
N VAL A 144 15.06 -10.54 -11.16
CA VAL A 144 14.49 -9.20 -10.95
C VAL A 144 15.56 -8.22 -10.44
N MET A 145 16.44 -8.68 -9.54
CA MET A 145 17.55 -7.90 -9.00
C MET A 145 18.72 -7.74 -9.99
N GLY A 146 18.73 -8.46 -11.12
CA GLY A 146 19.84 -8.44 -12.07
C GLY A 146 21.02 -9.33 -11.67
N ASN A 147 20.87 -10.19 -10.65
CA ASN A 147 21.92 -11.09 -10.16
C ASN A 147 22.04 -12.37 -10.99
N ALA A 148 20.99 -12.74 -11.72
CA ALA A 148 20.95 -13.92 -12.56
C ALA A 148 20.47 -13.57 -13.97
N PRO A 149 21.13 -14.09 -15.02
CA PRO A 149 20.70 -13.86 -16.39
C PRO A 149 19.40 -14.61 -16.70
N LEU A 150 18.65 -14.10 -17.67
CA LEU A 150 17.55 -14.85 -18.26
C LEU A 150 18.13 -15.98 -19.13
N PRO A 151 17.57 -17.20 -19.06
CA PRO A 151 18.07 -18.31 -19.87
C PRO A 151 17.95 -17.98 -21.36
N GLU A 152 18.99 -18.30 -22.13
CA GLU A 152 19.09 -17.96 -23.55
C GLU A 152 17.93 -18.51 -24.38
N SER A 153 17.47 -19.73 -24.06
CA SER A 153 16.29 -20.33 -24.69
C SER A 153 15.03 -19.49 -24.53
N THR A 154 14.90 -18.79 -23.41
CA THR A 154 13.77 -17.90 -23.13
C THR A 154 13.94 -16.57 -23.85
N LEU A 155 15.16 -16.03 -23.92
CA LEU A 155 15.44 -14.82 -24.71
C LEU A 155 15.11 -15.03 -26.20
N GLU A 156 15.48 -16.18 -26.77
CA GLU A 156 15.11 -16.51 -28.15
C GLU A 156 13.58 -16.63 -28.34
N ALA A 157 12.90 -17.30 -27.40
CA ALA A 157 11.45 -17.44 -27.44
C ALA A 157 10.76 -16.07 -27.35
N ILE A 158 11.29 -15.18 -26.53
CA ILE A 158 10.82 -13.80 -26.37
C ILE A 158 10.97 -13.03 -27.69
N GLN A 159 12.15 -13.10 -28.32
CA GLN A 159 12.42 -12.40 -29.59
C GLN A 159 11.55 -12.90 -30.75
N LYS A 160 11.25 -14.20 -30.79
CA LYS A 160 10.40 -14.82 -31.82
C LYS A 160 8.90 -14.59 -31.59
N SER A 161 8.52 -14.09 -30.42
CA SER A 161 7.12 -13.94 -30.05
C SER A 161 6.45 -12.77 -30.76
N SER A 162 5.20 -12.94 -31.19
CA SER A 162 4.36 -11.87 -31.73
C SER A 162 3.51 -11.16 -30.67
N SER A 163 3.70 -11.53 -29.40
CA SER A 163 2.90 -11.04 -28.27
C SER A 163 3.73 -10.07 -27.43
N LEU A 164 3.04 -9.16 -26.73
CA LEU A 164 3.69 -8.34 -25.71
C LEU A 164 4.07 -9.23 -24.52
N ILE A 165 5.34 -9.26 -24.14
CA ILE A 165 5.81 -10.04 -22.99
C ILE A 165 6.09 -9.13 -21.80
N ILE A 166 5.41 -9.41 -20.70
CA ILE A 166 5.55 -8.68 -19.44
C ILE A 166 6.10 -9.62 -18.37
N ALA A 167 7.15 -9.19 -17.69
CA ALA A 167 7.72 -9.88 -16.55
C ALA A 167 6.79 -9.76 -15.34
N THR A 168 6.47 -10.89 -14.74
CA THR A 168 5.64 -10.96 -13.53
C THR A 168 6.38 -11.69 -12.41
N PHE A 169 6.07 -11.33 -11.18
CA PHE A 169 6.48 -12.06 -9.99
C PHE A 169 5.25 -12.19 -9.09
N ASN A 170 4.86 -13.41 -8.76
CA ASN A 170 3.64 -13.71 -8.01
C ASN A 170 2.38 -13.13 -8.67
N GLY A 171 2.33 -13.14 -10.01
CA GLY A 171 1.18 -12.67 -10.79
C GLY A 171 1.04 -11.14 -10.94
N GLY A 172 1.95 -10.36 -10.37
CA GLY A 172 2.02 -8.91 -10.54
C GLY A 172 3.19 -8.50 -11.46
N PRO A 173 3.08 -7.42 -12.24
CA PRO A 173 4.15 -6.97 -13.12
C PRO A 173 5.31 -6.39 -12.30
N VAL A 174 6.54 -6.77 -12.64
CA VAL A 174 7.76 -6.40 -11.89
C VAL A 174 8.85 -5.88 -12.81
N SER A 175 9.58 -4.85 -12.37
CA SER A 175 10.75 -4.32 -13.06
C SER A 175 11.87 -5.35 -13.07
N VAL A 176 12.39 -5.73 -14.24
CA VAL A 176 13.58 -6.59 -14.34
C VAL A 176 14.79 -5.72 -14.63
N LEU A 177 15.81 -5.82 -13.79
CA LEU A 177 17.09 -5.15 -14.03
C LEU A 177 17.91 -5.93 -15.06
N PRO A 178 18.65 -5.24 -15.96
CA PRO A 178 19.65 -5.89 -16.80
C PRO A 178 20.65 -6.65 -15.92
N TYR A 179 21.09 -7.83 -16.38
CA TYR A 179 22.10 -8.60 -15.67
C TYR A 179 23.42 -7.84 -15.65
N GLU A 180 23.94 -7.59 -14.46
CA GLU A 180 25.29 -7.09 -14.24
C GLU A 180 26.13 -8.26 -13.71
N PRO A 181 27.19 -8.69 -14.41
CA PRO A 181 28.04 -9.74 -13.90
C PRO A 181 28.65 -9.28 -12.57
N PRO A 182 28.73 -10.15 -11.55
CA PRO A 182 29.33 -9.76 -10.28
C PRO A 182 30.76 -9.29 -10.54
N SER A 183 31.05 -8.03 -10.20
CA SER A 183 32.40 -7.52 -10.18
C SER A 183 33.20 -8.32 -9.16
N GLU A 184 34.40 -8.75 -9.54
CA GLU A 184 35.27 -9.68 -8.79
C GLU A 184 35.68 -9.20 -7.38
N ASP A 185 35.25 -8.01 -6.95
CA ASP A 185 35.60 -7.37 -5.69
C ASP A 185 34.87 -7.93 -4.45
N GLU A 186 33.80 -8.71 -4.60
CA GLU A 186 33.05 -9.28 -3.45
C GLU A 186 33.43 -10.72 -3.09
N ALA A 187 34.29 -11.39 -3.87
CA ALA A 187 34.63 -12.80 -3.64
C ALA A 187 35.69 -13.05 -2.54
N THR A 188 36.33 -12.01 -1.98
CA THR A 188 37.47 -12.17 -1.05
C THR A 188 37.14 -12.02 0.44
N ASN A 189 35.90 -11.73 0.85
CA ASN A 189 35.59 -11.44 2.26
C ASN A 189 34.79 -12.49 3.05
N THR A 190 34.60 -13.73 2.55
CA THR A 190 33.85 -14.77 3.30
C THR A 190 34.56 -16.12 3.41
N THR A 191 35.90 -16.18 3.40
CA THR A 191 36.63 -17.43 3.73
C THR A 191 37.81 -17.19 4.67
N GLU A 192 37.61 -16.52 5.80
CA GLU A 192 38.55 -16.61 6.92
C GLU A 192 37.78 -16.60 8.25
N GLY A 193 37.72 -17.76 8.92
CA GLY A 193 37.27 -17.81 10.31
C GLY A 193 36.47 -19.03 10.73
N ASN A 194 37.03 -20.26 10.61
CA ASN A 194 37.01 -21.19 11.76
C ASN A 194 37.95 -22.39 11.54
N THR A 195 39.24 -22.20 11.87
CA THR A 195 40.15 -23.30 12.21
C THR A 195 40.80 -22.91 13.53
N ASN A 196 40.37 -23.59 14.61
CA ASN A 196 40.94 -23.68 15.97
C ASN A 196 39.77 -24.12 16.89
N GLN A 197 39.77 -25.21 17.66
CA GLN A 197 40.83 -25.87 18.42
C GLN A 197 40.46 -27.33 18.73
N GLU A 198 41.49 -28.18 18.71
CA GLU A 198 41.60 -29.43 19.47
C GLU A 198 41.82 -29.15 20.97
#